data_AF-A0A2E4QDW0-F1
#
_entry.id   AF-A0A2E4QDW0-F1
#
_cell.length_a   1.000
_cell.length_b   1.000
_cell.length_c   1.000
_cell.angle_alpha   90.00
_cell.angle_beta   90.00
_cell.angle_gamma   90.00
#
_symmetry.space_group_name_H-M   'P 1'
#
loop_
_entity.id
_entity.type
_entity.pdbx_description
1 polymer ?
#
loop_
_entity_poly.entity_id
_entity_poly.type
_entity_poly.pdbx_seq_one_letter_code
_entity_poly.pdbx_strand_id
1 'polypeptide(L)'
;MIIVLIGPPGVGKGTQAKRLCDTLSLRHLSSGDILRQAVKEASPDSQLAKQLASGSLVDDGVVCQLILDVIRSSDQGCLLDGFPRTESQARFLADSGIAISHVVELDIKDERVVERISGRMVHASGRVYHKLYNPPKVEGLDDVTGEPLMVRSDDSADVVINRLAIYKQEAGALLAYYRSSEVGLLDVAVVDANQDIDSVTRSILKVVSDR
;
A
#
# COMPACT_ATOMS: atom_id res chain seq x y z
N MET A 1 -2.68 -3.85 -17.21
CA MET A 1 -1.74 -2.89 -16.57
C MET A 1 -1.70 -3.16 -15.08
N ILE A 2 -0.52 -3.37 -14.51
CA ILE A 2 -0.33 -3.56 -13.06
C ILE A 2 0.69 -2.54 -12.55
N ILE A 3 0.29 -1.75 -11.56
CA ILE A 3 1.15 -0.71 -10.96
C ILE A 3 1.47 -1.10 -9.51
N VAL A 4 2.75 -0.99 -9.12
CA VAL A 4 3.18 -1.18 -7.74
C VAL A 4 3.54 0.17 -7.13
N LEU A 5 2.94 0.50 -5.99
CA LEU A 5 3.34 1.66 -5.17
C LEU A 5 4.24 1.22 -4.01
N ILE A 6 5.49 1.68 -4.05
CA ILE A 6 6.48 1.49 -2.98
C ILE A 6 6.67 2.82 -2.24
N GLY A 7 6.95 2.74 -0.95
CA GLY A 7 7.22 3.92 -0.13
C GLY A 7 7.05 3.60 1.34
N PRO A 8 7.58 4.43 2.25
CA PRO A 8 7.51 4.16 3.68
C PRO A 8 6.06 4.20 4.19
N PRO A 9 5.80 3.65 5.39
CA PRO A 9 4.53 3.86 6.09
C PRO A 9 4.17 5.35 6.12
N GLY A 10 2.88 5.70 6.02
CA GLY A 10 2.46 7.10 6.16
C GLY A 10 2.75 8.05 4.99
N VAL A 11 3.50 7.64 3.97
CA VAL A 11 3.82 8.49 2.80
C VAL A 11 2.58 8.95 2.01
N GLY A 12 1.45 8.25 2.15
CA GLY A 12 0.20 8.55 1.44
C GLY A 12 -0.14 7.58 0.31
N LYS A 13 0.48 6.38 0.27
CA LYS A 13 0.21 5.35 -0.74
C LYS A 13 -1.27 5.10 -0.97
N GLY A 14 -2.05 4.81 0.09
CA GLY A 14 -3.48 4.53 -0.05
C GLY A 14 -4.29 5.69 -0.64
N THR A 15 -3.93 6.94 -0.30
CA THR A 15 -4.56 8.13 -0.88
C THR A 15 -4.27 8.24 -2.38
N GLN A 16 -3.01 8.05 -2.76
CA GLN A 16 -2.60 8.08 -4.16
C GLN A 16 -3.17 6.90 -4.94
N ALA A 17 -3.14 5.70 -4.37
CA ALA A 17 -3.72 4.47 -4.92
C ALA A 17 -5.18 4.67 -5.31
N LYS A 18 -6.00 5.18 -4.38
CA LYS A 18 -7.42 5.44 -4.65
C LYS A 18 -7.61 6.43 -5.82
N ARG A 19 -6.90 7.56 -5.78
CA ARG A 19 -7.00 8.59 -6.84
C ARG A 19 -6.56 8.08 -8.20
N LEU A 20 -5.47 7.30 -8.24
CA LEU A 20 -4.96 6.69 -9.47
C LEU A 20 -5.92 5.64 -10.01
N CYS A 21 -6.48 4.79 -9.14
CA CYS A 21 -7.49 3.81 -9.51
C CYS A 21 -8.73 4.45 -10.10
N ASP A 22 -9.25 5.52 -9.47
CA ASP A 22 -10.39 6.28 -9.98
C ASP A 22 -10.08 6.92 -11.36
N THR A 23 -8.86 7.45 -11.54
CA THR A 23 -8.45 8.13 -12.78
C THR A 23 -8.17 7.15 -13.92
N LEU A 24 -7.48 6.04 -13.64
CA LEU A 24 -7.00 5.07 -14.62
C LEU A 24 -7.96 3.86 -14.79
N SER A 25 -9.10 3.87 -14.09
CA SER A 25 -10.06 2.76 -14.05
C SER A 25 -9.41 1.43 -13.65
N LEU A 26 -8.54 1.45 -12.64
CA LEU A 26 -7.86 0.26 -12.10
C LEU A 26 -8.52 -0.20 -10.81
N ARG A 27 -8.40 -1.49 -10.50
CA ARG A 27 -8.74 -2.03 -9.18
C ARG A 27 -7.69 -1.62 -8.16
N HIS A 28 -8.12 -1.11 -7.01
CA HIS A 28 -7.23 -0.87 -5.86
C HIS A 28 -7.11 -2.14 -5.04
N LEU A 29 -5.91 -2.74 -4.99
CA LEU A 29 -5.62 -3.93 -4.20
C LEU A 29 -4.74 -3.55 -3.01
N SER A 30 -5.36 -3.29 -1.85
CA SER A 30 -4.62 -3.09 -0.60
C SER A 30 -4.36 -4.43 0.08
N SER A 31 -3.09 -4.80 0.25
CA SER A 31 -2.73 -6.06 0.91
C SER A 31 -3.25 -6.14 2.35
N GLY A 32 -3.28 -5.00 3.05
CA GLY A 32 -3.83 -4.93 4.39
C GLY A 32 -5.34 -5.19 4.44
N ASP A 33 -6.10 -4.69 3.47
CA ASP A 33 -7.55 -4.95 3.40
C ASP A 33 -7.83 -6.38 2.98
N ILE A 34 -7.12 -6.89 1.96
CA ILE A 34 -7.23 -8.29 1.51
C ILE A 34 -6.97 -9.25 2.67
N LEU A 35 -5.89 -9.04 3.43
CA LEU A 35 -5.58 -9.87 4.59
C LEU A 35 -6.66 -9.75 5.67
N ARG A 36 -7.12 -8.54 6.01
CA ARG A 36 -8.21 -8.34 6.99
C ARG A 36 -9.52 -9.00 6.56
N GLN A 37 -9.84 -8.96 5.28
CA GLN A 37 -11.03 -9.60 4.73
C GLN A 37 -10.89 -11.12 4.78
N ALA A 38 -9.75 -11.65 4.35
CA ALA A 38 -9.44 -13.08 4.45
C ALA A 38 -9.52 -13.58 5.90
N VAL A 39 -9.11 -12.77 6.90
CA VAL A 39 -9.29 -13.11 8.32
C VAL A 39 -10.77 -13.26 8.69
N LYS A 40 -11.63 -12.35 8.22
CA LYS A 40 -13.06 -12.35 8.53
C LYS A 40 -13.81 -13.50 7.86
N GLU A 41 -13.38 -13.87 6.65
CA GLU A 41 -14.01 -14.91 5.83
C GLU A 41 -13.44 -16.31 6.12
N ALA A 42 -12.27 -16.39 6.76
CA ALA A 42 -11.65 -17.64 7.15
C ALA A 42 -12.56 -18.44 8.08
N SER A 43 -12.72 -19.74 7.78
CA SER A 43 -13.31 -20.67 8.75
C SER A 43 -12.52 -20.61 10.05
N PRO A 44 -13.17 -20.63 11.23
CA PRO A 44 -12.50 -20.62 12.53
C PRO A 44 -11.42 -21.71 12.67
N ASP A 45 -11.57 -22.82 11.93
CA ASP A 45 -10.65 -23.96 11.97
C ASP A 45 -9.49 -23.87 10.98
N SER A 46 -9.48 -22.87 10.09
CA SER A 46 -8.44 -22.73 9.06
C SER A 46 -7.07 -22.43 9.66
N GLN A 47 -6.02 -22.90 8.99
CA GLN A 47 -4.64 -22.63 9.40
C GLN A 47 -4.34 -21.12 9.43
N LEU A 48 -4.93 -20.36 8.49
CA LEU A 48 -4.87 -18.91 8.45
C LEU A 48 -5.49 -18.29 9.71
N ALA A 49 -6.72 -18.68 10.08
CA ALA A 49 -7.38 -18.18 11.29
C ALA A 49 -6.59 -18.50 12.56
N LYS A 50 -5.98 -19.70 12.63
CA LYS A 50 -5.16 -20.12 13.77
C LYS A 50 -3.85 -19.34 13.89
N GLN A 51 -3.13 -19.12 12.79
CA GLN A 51 -1.89 -18.31 12.77
C GLN A 51 -2.17 -16.85 13.14
N LEU A 52 -3.31 -16.31 12.69
CA LEU A 52 -3.72 -14.95 12.99
C LEU A 52 -4.22 -14.77 14.42
N ALA A 53 -4.99 -15.72 14.96
CA ALA A 53 -5.49 -15.70 16.33
C ALA A 53 -4.35 -15.82 17.37
N SER A 54 -3.27 -16.52 17.03
CA SER A 54 -2.08 -16.61 17.87
C SER A 54 -1.16 -15.39 17.78
N GLY A 55 -1.47 -14.41 16.93
CA GLY A 55 -0.60 -13.26 16.65
C GLY A 55 0.69 -13.64 15.93
N SER A 56 0.76 -14.84 15.35
CA SER A 56 1.89 -15.28 14.55
C SER A 56 1.88 -14.55 13.21
N LEU A 57 3.07 -14.25 12.68
CA LEU A 57 3.19 -13.70 11.33
C LEU A 57 2.53 -14.67 10.35
N VAL A 58 1.60 -14.15 9.52
CA VAL A 58 1.05 -14.90 8.39
C VAL A 58 2.20 -15.30 7.50
N ASP A 59 2.24 -16.58 7.13
CA ASP A 59 3.28 -17.09 6.25
C ASP A 59 3.32 -16.31 4.94
N ASP A 60 4.52 -15.92 4.51
CA ASP A 60 4.74 -15.10 3.32
C ASP A 60 4.13 -15.74 2.06
N GLY A 61 4.19 -17.08 1.97
CA GLY A 61 3.60 -17.85 0.89
C GLY A 61 2.07 -17.77 0.87
N VAL A 62 1.43 -17.75 2.04
CA VAL A 62 -0.03 -17.58 2.14
C VAL A 62 -0.45 -16.18 1.69
N VAL A 63 0.29 -15.14 2.12
CA VAL A 63 0.05 -13.76 1.66
C VAL A 63 0.21 -13.65 0.14
N CYS A 64 1.28 -14.21 -0.39
CA CYS A 64 1.56 -14.27 -1.82
C CYS A 64 0.42 -14.92 -2.60
N GLN A 65 -0.05 -16.09 -2.16
CA GLN A 65 -1.12 -16.82 -2.84
C GLN A 65 -2.45 -16.06 -2.82
N LEU A 66 -2.84 -15.49 -1.67
CA LEU A 66 -4.06 -14.70 -1.54
C LEU A 66 -4.08 -13.52 -2.52
N ILE A 67 -2.95 -12.82 -2.63
CA ILE A 67 -2.85 -11.66 -3.53
C ILE A 67 -2.86 -12.10 -4.99
N LEU A 68 -2.17 -13.21 -5.32
CA LEU A 68 -2.18 -13.78 -6.67
C LEU A 68 -3.59 -14.17 -7.11
N ASP A 69 -4.38 -14.79 -6.24
CA ASP A 69 -5.75 -15.19 -6.51
C ASP A 69 -6.64 -13.95 -6.78
N VAL A 70 -6.47 -12.87 -6.01
CA VAL A 70 -7.20 -11.61 -6.21
C VAL A 70 -6.78 -10.88 -7.49
N ILE A 71 -5.50 -10.97 -7.88
CA ILE A 71 -5.03 -10.44 -9.16
C ILE A 71 -5.71 -11.22 -10.30
N ARG A 72 -5.70 -12.56 -10.24
CA ARG A 72 -6.24 -13.44 -11.29
C ARG A 72 -7.77 -13.51 -11.35
N SER A 73 -8.49 -13.06 -10.32
CA SER A 73 -9.96 -13.07 -10.32
C SER A 73 -10.60 -12.08 -11.30
N SER A 74 -9.83 -11.21 -11.95
CA SER A 74 -10.32 -10.28 -12.95
C SER A 74 -9.21 -9.82 -13.89
N ASP A 75 -9.53 -9.74 -15.18
CA ASP A 75 -8.64 -9.23 -16.24
C ASP A 75 -8.46 -7.70 -16.20
N GLN A 76 -9.20 -7.01 -15.32
CA GLN A 76 -9.04 -5.56 -15.12
C GLN A 76 -7.68 -5.28 -14.47
N GLY A 77 -6.96 -4.31 -15.02
CA GLY A 77 -5.72 -3.81 -14.45
C GLY A 77 -5.87 -3.39 -12.99
N CYS A 78 -4.79 -3.48 -12.23
CA CYS A 78 -4.81 -3.22 -10.79
C CYS A 78 -3.61 -2.38 -10.33
N LEU A 79 -3.79 -1.76 -9.17
CA LEU A 79 -2.72 -1.10 -8.44
C LEU A 79 -2.53 -1.82 -7.10
N LEU A 80 -1.31 -2.27 -6.85
CA LEU A 80 -0.91 -2.95 -5.64
C LEU A 80 -0.43 -1.92 -4.60
N ASP A 81 -1.17 -1.79 -3.50
CA ASP A 81 -0.85 -0.92 -2.37
C ASP A 81 -0.36 -1.74 -1.18
N GLY A 82 0.94 -1.65 -0.92
CA GLY A 82 1.60 -2.35 0.19
C GLY A 82 1.91 -3.82 -0.11
N PHE A 83 2.01 -4.21 -1.37
CA PHE A 83 2.59 -5.48 -1.83
C PHE A 83 3.18 -5.31 -3.24
N PRO A 84 4.28 -5.97 -3.58
CA PRO A 84 5.20 -6.65 -2.67
C PRO A 84 5.92 -5.67 -1.71
N ARG A 85 6.42 -6.19 -0.59
CA ARG A 85 7.22 -5.50 0.43
C ARG A 85 8.65 -6.01 0.51
N THR A 86 8.88 -7.23 0.04
CA THR A 86 10.19 -7.90 0.03
C THR A 86 10.53 -8.37 -1.38
N GLU A 87 11.81 -8.62 -1.65
CA GLU A 87 12.26 -9.21 -2.91
C GLU A 87 11.61 -10.60 -3.15
N SER A 88 11.45 -11.43 -2.11
CA SER A 88 10.83 -12.76 -2.22
C SER A 88 9.41 -12.69 -2.80
N GLN A 89 8.61 -11.75 -2.33
CA GLN A 89 7.25 -11.53 -2.81
C GLN A 89 7.23 -11.03 -4.27
N ALA A 90 8.19 -10.18 -4.64
CA ALA A 90 8.31 -9.67 -6.00
C ALA A 90 8.75 -10.76 -6.99
N ARG A 91 9.66 -11.65 -6.57
CA ARG A 91 10.04 -12.85 -7.33
C ARG A 91 8.87 -13.80 -7.49
N PHE A 92 8.11 -14.05 -6.42
CA PHE A 92 6.91 -14.90 -6.48
C PHE A 92 5.91 -14.41 -7.54
N LEU A 93 5.65 -13.10 -7.62
CA LEU A 93 4.78 -12.54 -8.65
C LEU A 93 5.32 -12.79 -10.07
N ALA A 94 6.61 -12.54 -10.28
CA ALA A 94 7.26 -12.77 -11.58
C ALA A 94 7.22 -14.24 -11.99
N ASP A 95 7.58 -15.15 -11.08
CA ASP A 95 7.55 -16.61 -11.29
C ASP A 95 6.12 -17.12 -11.55
N SER A 96 5.12 -16.43 -10.99
CA SER A 96 3.69 -16.70 -11.24
C SER A 96 3.16 -16.10 -12.55
N GLY A 97 4.03 -15.51 -13.38
CA GLY A 97 3.69 -14.93 -14.68
C GLY A 97 3.00 -13.56 -14.59
N ILE A 98 3.07 -12.87 -13.44
CA ILE A 98 2.47 -11.55 -13.26
C ILE A 98 3.45 -10.48 -13.76
N ALA A 99 3.11 -9.88 -14.90
CA ALA A 99 3.89 -8.78 -15.48
C ALA A 99 3.52 -7.44 -14.83
N ILE A 100 4.48 -6.84 -14.14
CA ILE A 100 4.34 -5.49 -13.57
C ILE A 100 4.61 -4.47 -14.69
N SER A 101 3.69 -3.51 -14.87
CA SER A 101 3.81 -2.46 -15.87
C SER A 101 4.62 -1.27 -15.36
N HIS A 102 4.40 -0.87 -14.11
CA HIS A 102 5.09 0.26 -13.48
C HIS A 102 5.39 -0.01 -12.02
N VAL A 103 6.54 0.49 -11.56
CA VAL A 103 6.92 0.56 -10.15
C VAL A 103 7.18 2.02 -9.82
N VAL A 104 6.44 2.55 -8.85
CA VAL A 104 6.55 3.94 -8.42
C VAL A 104 6.96 3.97 -6.95
N GLU A 105 8.14 4.53 -6.70
CA GLU A 105 8.66 4.77 -5.37
C GLU A 105 8.27 6.18 -4.92
N LEU A 106 7.53 6.29 -3.81
CA LEU A 106 7.19 7.55 -3.17
C LEU A 106 8.28 7.90 -2.14
N ASP A 107 9.13 8.86 -2.48
CA ASP A 107 10.19 9.34 -1.60
C ASP A 107 9.68 10.43 -0.67
N ILE A 108 10.02 10.32 0.61
CA ILE A 108 9.63 11.29 1.64
C ILE A 108 10.67 11.33 2.74
N LYS A 109 10.92 12.53 3.27
CA LYS A 109 11.81 12.71 4.41
C LYS A 109 11.25 12.06 5.68
N ASP A 110 12.10 11.39 6.45
CA ASP A 110 11.72 10.68 7.68
C ASP A 110 10.93 11.55 8.65
N GLU A 111 11.32 12.81 8.82
CA GLU A 111 10.67 13.73 9.76
C GLU A 111 9.20 13.97 9.40
N ARG A 112 8.88 13.95 8.09
CA ARG A 112 7.51 14.09 7.61
C ARG A 112 6.69 12.80 7.74
N VAL A 113 7.33 11.63 7.78
CA VAL A 113 6.63 10.35 7.97
C VAL A 113 5.96 10.30 9.33
N VAL A 114 6.70 10.67 10.39
CA VAL A 114 6.19 10.66 11.77
C VAL A 114 5.03 11.66 11.92
N GLU A 115 5.20 12.87 11.40
CA GLU A 115 4.14 13.89 11.38
C GLU A 115 2.89 13.39 10.65
N ARG A 116 3.06 12.79 9.46
CA ARG A 116 1.94 12.30 8.65
C ARG A 116 1.18 11.15 9.29
N ILE A 117 1.83 10.30 10.08
CA ILE A 117 1.14 9.19 10.73
C ILE A 117 0.43 9.66 11.99
N SER A 118 1.07 10.51 12.81
CA SER A 118 0.46 11.04 14.03
C SER A 118 -0.82 11.88 13.77
N GLY A 119 -0.94 12.48 12.58
CA GLY A 119 -2.12 13.22 12.17
C GLY A 119 -3.20 12.40 11.47
N ARG A 120 -3.01 11.09 11.24
CA ARG A 120 -3.92 10.23 10.48
C ARG A 120 -5.18 9.87 11.27
N MET A 121 -6.32 9.91 10.60
CA MET A 121 -7.61 9.47 11.11
C MET A 121 -8.27 8.58 10.06
N VAL A 122 -9.00 7.55 10.48
CA VAL A 122 -9.59 6.55 9.59
C VAL A 122 -11.05 6.33 9.95
N HIS A 123 -11.91 6.22 8.94
CA HIS A 123 -13.30 5.80 9.12
C HIS A 123 -13.42 4.27 9.03
N ALA A 124 -14.45 3.66 9.61
CA ALA A 124 -14.69 2.21 9.57
C ALA A 124 -14.76 1.65 8.12
N SER A 125 -15.17 2.48 7.16
CA SER A 125 -15.15 2.16 5.72
C SER A 125 -13.76 2.02 5.09
N GLY A 126 -12.69 2.41 5.78
CA GLY A 126 -11.33 2.50 5.23
C GLY A 126 -10.96 3.87 4.65
N ARG A 127 -11.88 4.84 4.57
CA ARG A 127 -11.55 6.23 4.20
C ARG A 127 -10.55 6.84 5.18
N VAL A 128 -9.56 7.55 4.65
CA VAL A 128 -8.43 8.11 5.43
C VAL A 128 -8.43 9.64 5.34
N TYR A 129 -8.26 10.26 6.49
CA TYR A 129 -8.16 11.70 6.71
C TYR A 129 -6.84 12.04 7.40
N HIS A 130 -6.48 13.32 7.38
CA HIS A 130 -5.33 13.83 8.11
C HIS A 130 -5.60 15.22 8.64
N LYS A 131 -5.27 15.49 9.92
CA LYS A 131 -5.56 16.76 10.61
C LYS A 131 -5.14 18.02 9.82
N LEU A 132 -3.96 17.98 9.19
CA LEU A 132 -3.42 19.10 8.39
C LEU A 132 -3.59 18.93 6.86
N TYR A 133 -3.21 17.78 6.30
CA TYR A 133 -3.06 17.60 4.85
C TYR A 133 -4.35 17.18 4.11
N ASN A 134 -5.31 16.57 4.82
CA ASN A 134 -6.59 16.16 4.25
C ASN A 134 -7.66 16.16 5.37
N PRO A 135 -7.95 17.35 5.95
CA PRO A 135 -8.87 17.44 7.08
C PRO A 135 -10.28 17.03 6.64
N PRO A 136 -11.06 16.37 7.51
CA PRO A 136 -12.48 16.20 7.24
C PRO A 136 -13.17 17.57 7.19
N LYS A 137 -14.29 17.66 6.49
CA LYS A 137 -15.13 18.87 6.41
C LYS A 137 -15.65 19.28 7.79
N VAL A 138 -15.92 18.30 8.64
CA VAL A 138 -16.32 18.49 10.04
C VAL A 138 -15.32 17.74 10.92
N GLU A 139 -14.76 18.44 11.92
CA GLU A 139 -13.73 17.87 12.78
C GLU A 139 -14.20 16.55 13.43
N GLY A 140 -13.38 15.50 13.27
CA GLY A 140 -13.63 14.19 13.86
C GLY A 140 -14.70 13.34 13.17
N LEU A 141 -15.33 13.80 12.08
CA LEU A 141 -16.41 13.07 11.40
C LEU A 141 -16.07 12.73 9.95
N ASP A 142 -16.58 11.60 9.47
CA ASP A 142 -16.46 11.18 8.08
C ASP A 142 -17.33 12.05 7.15
N ASP A 143 -16.76 12.50 6.03
CA ASP A 143 -17.43 13.41 5.09
C ASP A 143 -18.64 12.80 4.36
N VAL A 144 -18.76 11.46 4.36
CA VAL A 144 -19.81 10.74 3.64
C VAL A 144 -20.91 10.29 4.58
N THR A 145 -20.55 9.71 5.74
CA THR A 145 -21.53 9.14 6.68
C THR A 145 -21.82 10.03 7.89
N GLY A 146 -20.95 11.00 8.19
CA GLY A 146 -21.03 11.78 9.43
C GLY A 146 -20.66 10.99 10.69
N GLU A 147 -20.18 9.76 10.54
CA GLU A 147 -19.78 8.90 11.65
C GLU A 147 -18.40 9.28 12.20
N PRO A 148 -18.08 8.94 13.46
CA PRO A 148 -16.80 9.29 14.07
C PRO A 148 -15.59 8.66 13.35
N LEU A 149 -14.54 9.46 13.20
CA LEU A 149 -13.22 9.00 12.80
C LEU A 149 -12.45 8.44 14.00
N MET A 150 -11.60 7.45 13.74
CA MET A 150 -10.75 6.84 14.76
C MET A 150 -9.27 6.94 14.41
N VAL A 151 -8.42 7.05 15.43
CA VAL A 151 -6.97 6.83 15.29
C VAL A 151 -6.74 5.33 15.37
N ARG A 152 -5.87 4.80 14.51
CA ARG A 152 -5.56 3.36 14.57
C ARG A 152 -4.65 3.08 15.76
N SER A 153 -4.82 1.91 16.36
CA SER A 153 -3.98 1.45 17.48
C SER A 153 -2.50 1.28 17.10
N ASP A 154 -2.18 1.19 15.81
CA ASP A 154 -0.84 1.01 15.26
C ASP A 154 -0.19 2.32 14.73
N ASP A 155 -0.77 3.48 15.05
CA ASP A 155 -0.28 4.81 14.66
C ASP A 155 0.49 5.53 15.78
N SER A 156 0.94 4.81 16.82
CA SER A 156 1.83 5.37 17.85
C SER A 156 3.25 5.63 17.30
N ALA A 157 3.93 6.64 17.83
CA ALA A 157 5.26 7.04 17.34
C ALA A 157 6.27 5.87 17.34
N ASP A 158 6.29 5.05 18.39
CA ASP A 158 7.19 3.90 18.49
C ASP A 158 6.90 2.83 17.42
N VAL A 159 5.62 2.54 17.17
CA VAL A 159 5.21 1.59 16.12
C VAL A 159 5.58 2.12 14.74
N VAL A 160 5.45 3.42 14.52
CA VAL A 160 5.83 4.09 13.28
C VAL A 160 7.33 4.01 13.03
N ILE A 161 8.13 4.33 14.03
CA ILE A 161 9.60 4.27 13.96
C ILE A 161 10.04 2.84 13.62
N ASN A 162 9.48 1.84 14.31
CA ASN A 162 9.79 0.44 14.03
C ASN A 162 9.40 0.03 12.58
N ARG A 163 8.22 0.45 12.11
CA ARG A 163 7.80 0.16 10.73
C ARG A 163 8.66 0.86 9.69
N LEU A 164 9.14 2.06 9.97
CA LEU A 164 10.06 2.78 9.10
C LEU A 164 11.42 2.07 9.04
N ALA A 165 11.92 1.58 10.18
CA ALA A 165 13.17 0.80 10.23
C ALA A 165 13.06 -0.50 9.41
N ILE A 166 11.97 -1.26 9.59
CA ILE A 166 11.71 -2.48 8.80
C ILE A 166 11.61 -2.14 7.30
N TYR A 167 10.86 -1.09 6.94
CA TYR A 167 10.78 -0.66 5.55
C TYR A 167 12.17 -0.37 4.97
N LYS A 168 13.05 0.34 5.68
CA LYS A 168 14.40 0.66 5.19
C LYS A 168 15.27 -0.58 4.98
N GLN A 169 15.10 -1.62 5.80
CA GLN A 169 15.81 -2.89 5.65
C GLN A 169 15.38 -3.63 4.39
N GLU A 170 14.08 -3.67 4.11
CA GLU A 170 13.50 -4.47 3.02
C GLU A 170 13.43 -3.73 1.68
N ALA A 171 13.15 -2.42 1.70
CA ALA A 171 12.91 -1.63 0.49
C ALA A 171 14.13 -1.58 -0.42
N GLY A 172 15.34 -1.55 0.13
CA GLY A 172 16.57 -1.54 -0.66
C GLY A 172 16.69 -2.75 -1.58
N ALA A 173 16.46 -3.96 -1.03
CA ALA A 173 16.50 -5.20 -1.80
C ALA A 173 15.37 -5.26 -2.84
N LEU A 174 14.16 -4.87 -2.45
CA LEU A 174 13.01 -4.82 -3.36
C LEU A 174 13.21 -3.87 -4.55
N LEU A 175 13.70 -2.65 -4.28
CA LEU A 175 13.95 -1.65 -5.32
C LEU A 175 15.12 -2.08 -6.22
N ALA A 176 16.16 -2.70 -5.65
CA ALA A 176 17.27 -3.26 -6.42
C ALA A 176 16.80 -4.37 -7.35
N TYR A 177 15.93 -5.26 -6.88
CA TYR A 177 15.30 -6.30 -7.70
C TYR A 177 14.55 -5.70 -8.89
N TYR A 178 13.69 -4.69 -8.66
CA TYR A 178 12.94 -4.06 -9.76
C TYR A 178 13.82 -3.28 -10.75
N ARG A 179 14.97 -2.74 -10.31
CA ARG A 179 15.95 -2.08 -11.17
C ARG A 179 16.87 -3.08 -11.89
N SER A 180 16.85 -4.36 -11.52
CA SER A 180 17.73 -5.37 -12.08
C SER A 180 17.34 -5.75 -13.52
N SER A 181 18.30 -6.31 -14.25
CA SER A 181 18.04 -6.85 -15.59
C SER A 181 17.16 -8.12 -15.58
N GLU A 182 16.99 -8.78 -14.42
CA GLU A 182 16.23 -10.03 -14.30
C GLU A 182 14.74 -9.85 -14.60
N VAL A 183 14.18 -8.69 -14.26
CA VAL A 183 12.77 -8.34 -14.49
C VAL A 183 12.55 -7.54 -15.79
N GLY A 184 13.59 -7.36 -16.60
CA GLY A 184 13.56 -6.57 -17.81
C GLY A 184 13.38 -5.07 -17.54
N LEU A 185 14.46 -4.39 -17.10
CA LEU A 185 14.58 -2.92 -16.96
C LEU A 185 13.23 -2.20 -16.74
N LEU A 186 12.55 -2.53 -15.64
CA LEU A 186 11.45 -1.71 -15.16
C LEU A 186 12.07 -0.46 -14.54
N ASP A 187 11.80 0.69 -15.15
CA ASP A 187 12.27 1.97 -14.63
C ASP A 187 11.49 2.29 -13.36
N VAL A 188 12.13 2.08 -12.21
CA VAL A 188 11.55 2.43 -10.91
C VAL A 188 11.52 3.95 -10.82
N ALA A 189 10.35 4.52 -11.07
CA ALA A 189 10.16 5.96 -11.05
C ALA A 189 10.07 6.45 -9.60
N VAL A 190 10.97 7.35 -9.24
CA VAL A 190 10.97 8.00 -7.93
C VAL A 190 10.15 9.29 -8.03
N VAL A 191 9.11 9.40 -7.20
CA VAL A 191 8.25 10.57 -7.10
C VAL A 191 8.44 11.21 -5.73
N ASP A 192 8.73 12.52 -5.73
CA ASP A 192 8.80 13.32 -4.51
C ASP A 192 7.42 13.45 -3.85
N ALA A 193 7.23 12.74 -2.74
CA ALA A 193 6.01 12.75 -1.96
C ALA A 193 6.02 13.81 -0.84
N ASN A 194 7.01 14.70 -0.79
CA ASN A 194 7.04 15.83 0.15
C ASN A 194 6.10 16.98 -0.26
N GLN A 195 5.45 16.88 -1.41
CA GLN A 195 4.55 17.90 -1.96
C GLN A 195 3.10 17.70 -1.48
N ASP A 196 2.19 18.58 -1.92
CA ASP A 196 0.76 18.42 -1.71
C ASP A 196 0.20 17.22 -2.48
N ILE A 197 -0.98 16.73 -2.05
CA ILE A 197 -1.56 15.48 -2.56
C ILE A 197 -1.79 15.55 -4.07
N ASP A 198 -2.24 16.68 -4.61
CA ASP A 198 -2.57 16.86 -6.02
C ASP A 198 -1.30 16.89 -6.89
N SER A 199 -0.25 17.56 -6.43
CA SER A 199 1.06 17.59 -7.10
C SER A 199 1.71 16.20 -7.14
N VAL A 200 1.60 15.42 -6.06
CA VAL A 200 2.05 14.02 -6.05
C VAL A 200 1.22 13.19 -7.05
N THR A 201 -0.11 13.31 -7.06
CA THR A 201 -0.97 12.58 -8.01
C THR A 201 -0.58 12.89 -9.45
N ARG A 202 -0.41 14.17 -9.80
CA ARG A 202 0.02 14.59 -11.15
C ARG A 202 1.38 14.01 -11.55
N SER A 203 2.33 13.99 -10.61
CA SER A 203 3.67 13.44 -10.85
C SER A 203 3.62 11.94 -11.14
N ILE A 204 2.82 11.18 -10.39
CA ILE A 204 2.63 9.74 -10.64
C ILE A 204 1.93 9.52 -11.98
N LEU A 205 0.86 10.26 -12.28
CA LEU A 205 0.14 10.14 -13.55
C LEU A 205 1.04 10.37 -14.76
N LYS A 206 1.94 11.36 -14.69
CA LYS A 206 2.92 11.61 -15.75
C LYS A 206 3.80 10.39 -16.01
N VAL A 207 4.34 9.80 -14.95
CA VAL A 207 5.19 8.60 -15.04
C VAL A 207 4.47 7.42 -15.69
N VAL A 208 3.21 7.17 -15.32
CA VAL A 208 2.47 5.98 -15.76
C VAL A 208 1.70 6.20 -17.06
N SER A 209 1.63 7.43 -17.58
CA SER A 209 0.97 7.75 -18.86
C SER A 209 1.97 7.97 -20.00
N ASP A 210 3.24 8.28 -19.70
CA ASP A 210 4.28 8.60 -20.69
C ASP A 210 4.88 7.34 -21.37
N ARG A 211 4.30 6.15 -21.21
CA ARG A 211 4.77 4.89 -21.83
C ARG A 211 3.65 4.04 -22.42
#